data_AF-A0A4R9A4U3-F1
#
_entry.id   AF-A0A4R9A4U3-F1
#
_cell.length_a   1.000
_cell.length_b   1.000
_cell.length_c   1.000
_cell.angle_alpha   90.00
_cell.angle_beta   90.00
_cell.angle_gamma   90.00
#
_symmetry.space_group_name_H-M   'P 1'
#
loop_
_entity.id
_entity.type
_entity.pdbx_description
1 polymer ?
#
loop_
_entity_poly.entity_id
_entity_poly.type
_entity_poly.pdbx_seq_one_letter_code
_entity_poly.pdbx_strand_id
1 'polypeptide(L)'
;MAPMFMENPSESSVNPVIVAVEQAREVLLAALGGLSFGSLGDEESLSMLLVLEGVGRVVDGARVLSTTDVLRRSEYFDASVAKKAAVKTAQQTEVEAAGAVSLARRLGCRSGLVLVSTLARLSRSEVRQRASLGKAAGERMLLGRPLTPTYPVVGEALQGGSLGVEQARVIVSVLDGLRPSVLVDDLDRVERSLVASGSGAITPETEGLPGAGIAFAPELLRQQGIAWQARLAPDGSAPGEAAVERRSWLSFGGLANGGYSLNGWLSTLDREPVKSFV
;
A
#
# COMPACT_ATOMS: atom_id res chain seq x y z
N MET A 1 -49.45 7.12 36.85
CA MET A 1 -48.47 6.03 36.68
C MET A 1 -47.95 6.15 35.25
N ALA A 2 -46.87 6.92 35.06
CA ALA A 2 -46.29 7.16 33.74
C ALA A 2 -45.39 5.97 33.35
N PRO A 3 -45.39 5.52 32.09
CA PRO A 3 -44.48 4.47 31.67
C PRO A 3 -43.06 5.03 31.63
N MET A 4 -42.19 4.39 32.41
CA MET A 4 -40.75 4.59 32.41
C MET A 4 -40.21 4.09 31.06
N PHE A 5 -39.84 5.02 30.16
CA PHE A 5 -38.95 4.67 29.06
C PHE A 5 -37.57 4.40 29.66
N MET A 6 -37.29 3.12 29.96
CA MET A 6 -35.91 2.67 30.11
C MET A 6 -35.30 2.64 28.72
N GLU A 7 -34.58 3.70 28.36
CA GLU A 7 -33.61 3.63 27.27
C GLU A 7 -32.55 2.60 27.66
N ASN A 8 -32.52 1.47 26.96
CA ASN A 8 -31.45 0.50 27.08
C ASN A 8 -30.12 1.18 26.72
N PRO A 9 -29.07 1.06 27.54
CA PRO A 9 -27.75 1.57 27.18
C PRO A 9 -27.30 0.79 25.95
N SER A 10 -26.86 1.52 24.93
CA SER A 10 -26.31 0.99 23.69
C SER A 10 -25.29 -0.12 23.96
N GLU A 11 -25.69 -1.38 23.80
CA GLU A 11 -24.72 -2.46 23.55
C GLU A 11 -24.02 -2.09 22.25
N SER A 12 -22.78 -1.60 22.35
CA SER A 12 -21.94 -1.39 21.17
C SER A 12 -21.65 -2.75 20.57
N SER A 13 -22.51 -3.21 19.65
CA SER A 13 -22.32 -4.46 18.94
C SER A 13 -20.98 -4.39 18.21
N VAL A 14 -20.01 -5.19 18.66
CA VAL A 14 -18.69 -5.27 18.02
C VAL A 14 -18.91 -5.72 16.58
N ASN A 15 -18.25 -5.07 15.62
CA ASN A 15 -18.40 -5.40 14.20
C ASN A 15 -18.04 -6.90 13.98
N PRO A 16 -18.94 -7.70 13.37
CA PRO A 16 -18.74 -9.15 13.25
C PRO A 16 -17.48 -9.52 12.46
N VAL A 17 -17.04 -8.66 11.52
CA VAL A 17 -15.79 -8.86 10.77
C VAL A 17 -14.58 -8.75 11.69
N ILE A 18 -14.58 -7.81 12.65
CA ILE A 18 -13.49 -7.69 13.63
C ILE A 18 -13.41 -8.95 14.48
N VAL A 19 -14.56 -9.47 14.94
CA VAL A 19 -14.63 -10.72 15.71
C VAL A 19 -14.08 -11.90 14.90
N ALA A 20 -14.45 -12.01 13.62
CA ALA A 20 -13.97 -13.08 12.74
C ALA A 20 -12.45 -13.02 12.51
N VAL A 21 -11.88 -11.82 12.36
CA VAL A 21 -10.43 -11.64 12.21
C VAL A 21 -9.67 -12.04 13.49
N GLU A 22 -10.20 -11.69 14.67
CA GLU A 22 -9.62 -12.14 15.95
C GLU A 22 -9.70 -13.67 16.11
N GLN A 23 -10.82 -14.28 15.74
CA GLN A 23 -10.95 -15.75 15.73
C GLN A 23 -9.94 -16.41 14.78
N ALA A 24 -9.76 -15.87 13.58
CA ALA A 24 -8.76 -16.37 12.63
C ALA A 24 -7.33 -16.26 13.20
N ARG A 25 -7.02 -15.19 13.93
CA ARG A 25 -5.75 -15.03 14.64
C ARG A 25 -5.55 -16.13 15.68
N GLU A 26 -6.56 -16.44 16.50
CA GLU A 26 -6.46 -17.50 17.51
C GLU A 26 -6.28 -18.89 16.88
N VAL A 27 -6.99 -19.18 15.78
CA VAL A 27 -6.81 -20.43 15.02
C VAL A 27 -5.38 -20.55 14.48
N LEU A 28 -4.83 -19.48 13.90
CA LEU A 28 -3.46 -19.46 13.42
C LEU A 28 -2.44 -19.64 14.55
N LEU A 29 -2.65 -18.98 15.68
CA LEU A 29 -1.77 -19.12 16.85
C LEU A 29 -1.77 -20.56 17.38
N ALA A 30 -2.93 -21.20 17.48
CA ALA A 30 -3.05 -22.58 17.89
C ALA A 30 -2.36 -23.54 16.90
N ALA A 31 -2.57 -23.32 15.59
CA ALA A 31 -1.97 -24.15 14.55
C ALA A 31 -0.43 -24.03 14.51
N LEU A 32 0.09 -22.81 14.61
CA LEU A 32 1.54 -22.57 14.52
C LEU A 32 2.29 -22.83 15.83
N GLY A 33 1.64 -22.69 16.99
CA GLY A 33 2.26 -22.84 18.30
C GLY A 33 2.80 -24.25 18.60
N GLY A 34 2.29 -25.28 17.92
CA GLY A 34 2.74 -26.66 18.05
C GLY A 34 3.76 -27.12 16.99
N LEU A 35 4.10 -26.26 16.03
CA LEU A 35 4.96 -26.65 14.90
C LEU A 35 6.45 -26.49 15.25
N SER A 36 7.22 -27.53 14.94
CA SER A 36 8.68 -27.47 14.91
C SER A 36 9.13 -27.44 13.45
N PHE A 37 9.53 -26.27 12.96
CA PHE A 37 9.98 -26.12 11.56
C PHE A 37 11.19 -27.00 11.21
N GLY A 38 12.05 -27.30 12.18
CA GLY A 38 13.23 -28.16 11.97
C GLY A 38 12.91 -29.66 11.85
N SER A 39 11.67 -30.09 12.12
CA SER A 39 11.26 -31.49 11.97
C SER A 39 10.44 -31.76 10.70
N LEU A 40 10.15 -30.73 9.91
CA LEU A 40 9.45 -30.88 8.63
C LEU A 40 10.41 -31.46 7.60
N GLY A 41 9.92 -32.37 6.76
CA GLY A 41 10.63 -32.76 5.53
C GLY A 41 10.70 -31.61 4.52
N ASP A 42 11.50 -31.77 3.47
CA ASP A 42 11.68 -30.72 2.45
C ASP A 42 10.35 -30.31 1.78
N GLU A 43 9.54 -31.29 1.38
CA GLU A 43 8.24 -31.03 0.73
C GLU A 43 7.23 -30.37 1.68
N GLU A 44 7.20 -30.81 2.94
CA GLU A 44 6.36 -30.22 3.98
C GLU A 44 6.79 -28.78 4.30
N SER A 45 8.10 -28.53 4.31
CA SER A 45 8.67 -27.19 4.53
C SER A 45 8.29 -26.22 3.42
N LEU A 46 8.40 -26.66 2.16
CA LEU A 46 7.99 -25.86 1.00
C LEU A 46 6.48 -25.61 1.00
N SER A 47 5.68 -26.64 1.31
CA SER A 47 4.22 -26.51 1.40
C SER A 47 3.82 -25.55 2.52
N MET A 48 4.46 -25.65 3.69
CA MET A 48 4.25 -24.75 4.83
C MET A 48 4.60 -23.31 4.48
N LEU A 49 5.73 -23.08 3.81
CA LEU A 49 6.13 -21.75 3.33
C LEU A 49 5.05 -21.16 2.42
N LEU A 50 4.57 -21.92 1.43
CA LEU A 50 3.56 -21.45 0.48
C LEU A 50 2.22 -21.11 1.15
N VAL A 51 1.78 -21.92 2.12
CA VAL A 51 0.55 -21.66 2.89
C VAL A 51 0.70 -20.40 3.74
N LEU A 52 1.82 -20.24 4.45
CA LEU A 52 2.10 -19.07 5.27
C LEU A 52 2.19 -17.79 4.45
N GLU A 53 2.84 -17.85 3.29
CA GLU A 53 2.89 -16.74 2.35
C GLU A 53 1.50 -16.37 1.83
N GLY A 54 0.65 -17.37 1.54
CA GLY A 54 -0.74 -17.14 1.15
C GLY A 54 -1.55 -16.38 2.21
N VAL A 55 -1.47 -16.82 3.47
CA VAL A 55 -2.11 -16.14 4.61
C VAL A 55 -1.52 -14.73 4.79
N GLY A 56 -0.19 -14.62 4.70
CA GLY A 56 0.54 -13.35 4.81
C GLY A 56 0.07 -12.32 3.81
N ARG A 57 -0.06 -12.68 2.53
CA ARG A 57 -0.51 -11.76 1.46
C ARG A 57 -1.91 -11.22 1.69
N VAL A 58 -2.87 -12.04 2.11
CA VAL A 58 -4.23 -11.58 2.44
C VAL A 58 -4.20 -10.57 3.57
N VAL A 59 -3.47 -10.88 4.64
CA VAL A 59 -3.33 -9.98 5.81
C VAL A 59 -2.60 -8.70 5.42
N ASP A 60 -1.58 -8.78 4.56
CA ASP A 60 -0.81 -7.63 4.11
C ASP A 60 -1.60 -6.70 3.18
N GLY A 61 -2.45 -7.25 2.30
CA GLY A 61 -3.42 -6.48 1.54
C GLY A 61 -4.36 -5.70 2.47
N ALA A 62 -4.95 -6.37 3.46
CA ALA A 62 -5.79 -5.73 4.47
C ALA A 62 -5.03 -4.66 5.29
N ARG A 63 -3.76 -4.90 5.62
CA ARG A 63 -2.89 -3.92 6.32
C ARG A 63 -2.65 -2.66 5.49
N VAL A 64 -2.47 -2.79 4.17
CA VAL A 64 -2.32 -1.64 3.25
C VAL A 64 -3.59 -0.80 3.22
N LEU A 65 -4.74 -1.45 3.04
CA LEU A 65 -6.04 -0.78 2.93
C LEU A 65 -6.47 -0.11 4.24
N SER A 66 -6.39 -0.83 5.36
CA SER A 66 -6.71 -0.29 6.69
C SER A 66 -5.80 0.88 7.09
N THR A 67 -4.49 0.79 6.81
CA THR A 67 -3.56 1.90 7.04
C THR A 67 -3.99 3.15 6.28
N THR A 68 -4.33 2.99 5.00
CA THR A 68 -4.74 4.10 4.13
C THR A 68 -6.03 4.74 4.61
N ASP A 69 -7.01 3.92 5.01
CA ASP A 69 -8.29 4.42 5.51
C ASP A 69 -8.18 5.12 6.87
N VAL A 70 -7.37 4.60 7.81
CA VAL A 70 -7.10 5.27 9.10
C VAL A 70 -6.40 6.62 8.88
N LEU A 71 -5.43 6.68 7.97
CA LEU A 71 -4.77 7.94 7.61
C LEU A 71 -5.76 8.93 7.00
N ARG A 72 -6.57 8.48 6.04
CA ARG A 72 -7.62 9.29 5.43
C ARG A 72 -8.57 9.85 6.48
N ARG A 73 -9.07 9.04 7.42
CA ARG A 73 -9.95 9.49 8.53
C ARG A 73 -9.24 10.38 9.55
N SER A 74 -7.91 10.35 9.60
CA SER A 74 -7.10 11.23 10.44
C SER A 74 -6.80 12.58 9.76
N GLU A 75 -6.95 12.66 8.44
CA GLU A 75 -6.78 13.85 7.60
C GLU A 75 -8.12 14.55 7.28
N TYR A 76 -9.17 13.77 7.02
CA TYR A 76 -10.55 14.24 6.84
C TYR A 76 -11.10 14.69 8.19
N PHE A 77 -10.79 15.92 8.58
CA PHE A 77 -11.74 16.84 9.21
C PHE A 77 -11.13 18.24 9.07
N ASP A 78 -11.85 19.06 8.29
CA ASP A 78 -11.40 20.33 7.75
C ASP A 78 -10.82 21.24 8.84
N ALA A 79 -9.62 21.77 8.62
CA ALA A 79 -9.04 22.78 9.50
C ALA A 79 -10.01 23.97 9.67
N SER A 80 -10.92 24.19 8.72
CA SER A 80 -11.99 25.18 8.79
C SER A 80 -13.10 24.83 9.81
N VAL A 81 -13.41 23.54 10.02
CA VAL A 81 -14.42 23.07 10.98
C VAL A 81 -13.84 23.06 12.39
N ALA A 82 -12.59 22.63 12.57
CA ALA A 82 -11.89 22.76 13.86
C ALA A 82 -11.74 24.24 14.29
N LYS A 83 -11.52 25.14 13.34
CA LYS A 83 -11.41 26.59 13.59
C LYS A 83 -12.77 27.26 13.84
N LYS A 84 -13.87 26.74 13.26
CA LYS A 84 -15.25 27.19 13.54
C LYS A 84 -15.82 26.63 14.85
N ALA A 85 -15.49 25.39 15.22
CA ALA A 85 -15.93 24.76 16.46
C ALA A 85 -15.33 25.42 17.72
N ALA A 86 -14.11 25.96 17.62
CA ALA A 86 -13.46 26.71 18.70
C ALA A 86 -14.13 28.05 19.04
N VAL A 87 -15.08 28.52 18.23
CA VAL A 87 -15.74 29.83 18.36
C VAL A 87 -17.16 29.73 18.95
N LYS A 88 -17.71 28.52 19.20
CA LYS A 88 -19.07 28.33 19.74
C LYS A 88 -19.09 27.79 21.19
N THR A 89 -20.11 28.19 21.95
CA THR A 89 -20.30 28.00 23.40
C THR A 89 -20.49 26.54 23.84
N ALA A 90 -20.18 26.29 25.12
CA ALA A 90 -19.90 24.99 25.77
C ALA A 90 -20.94 23.85 25.66
N GLN A 91 -22.18 24.11 25.22
CA GLN A 91 -23.25 23.12 25.19
C GLN A 91 -23.59 22.62 23.78
N GLN A 92 -23.19 23.35 22.73
CA GLN A 92 -23.19 22.88 21.34
C GLN A 92 -21.86 22.24 20.93
N THR A 93 -20.80 22.41 21.73
CA THR A 93 -19.47 21.88 21.48
C THR A 93 -19.37 20.37 21.62
N GLU A 94 -20.12 19.69 22.48
CA GLU A 94 -19.84 18.26 22.74
C GLU A 94 -20.22 17.35 21.57
N VAL A 95 -21.36 17.59 20.92
CA VAL A 95 -21.85 16.75 19.81
C VAL A 95 -21.23 17.16 18.46
N GLU A 96 -21.02 18.47 18.22
CA GLU A 96 -20.37 18.97 17.00
C GLU A 96 -18.83 18.87 17.05
N ALA A 97 -18.19 19.02 18.22
CA ALA A 97 -16.72 18.88 18.34
C ALA A 97 -16.26 17.41 18.35
N ALA A 98 -17.10 16.46 18.79
CA ALA A 98 -16.81 15.03 18.57
C ALA A 98 -16.71 14.68 17.07
N GLY A 99 -17.40 15.44 16.22
CA GLY A 99 -17.28 15.39 14.76
C GLY A 99 -16.16 16.28 14.19
N ALA A 100 -15.75 17.38 14.85
CA ALA A 100 -14.74 18.30 14.33
C ALA A 100 -13.28 17.89 14.58
N VAL A 101 -13.05 16.91 15.46
CA VAL A 101 -11.71 16.47 15.87
C VAL A 101 -11.34 15.20 15.11
N SER A 102 -10.23 15.25 14.36
CA SER A 102 -9.75 14.10 13.59
C SER A 102 -9.52 12.87 14.48
N LEU A 103 -9.62 11.68 13.89
CA LEU A 103 -9.42 10.40 14.59
C LEU A 103 -8.12 10.39 15.40
N ALA A 104 -7.02 10.87 14.80
CA ALA A 104 -5.73 10.98 15.47
C ALA A 104 -5.79 11.85 16.73
N ARG A 105 -6.39 13.04 16.64
CA ARG A 105 -6.50 13.95 17.80
C ARG A 105 -7.40 13.39 18.90
N ARG A 106 -8.51 12.73 18.53
CA ARG A 106 -9.39 12.04 19.49
C ARG A 106 -8.65 10.97 20.30
N LEU A 107 -7.65 10.34 19.68
CA LEU A 107 -6.80 9.32 20.31
C LEU A 107 -5.48 9.90 20.86
N GLY A 108 -5.40 11.22 21.08
CA GLY A 108 -4.22 11.88 21.68
C GLY A 108 -2.98 11.94 20.76
N CYS A 109 -3.11 11.60 19.49
CA CYS A 109 -2.01 11.60 18.52
C CYS A 109 -1.96 12.91 17.72
N ARG A 110 -0.75 13.47 17.55
CA ARG A 110 -0.54 14.71 16.79
C ARG A 110 -0.84 14.60 15.29
N SER A 111 -0.83 13.40 14.73
CA SER A 111 -1.16 13.13 13.33
C SER A 111 -1.54 11.67 13.12
N GLY A 112 -2.26 11.37 12.04
CA GLY A 112 -2.58 10.00 11.63
C GLY A 112 -1.34 9.14 11.42
N LEU A 113 -0.25 9.72 10.90
CA LEU A 113 1.02 9.04 10.72
C LEU A 113 1.60 8.55 12.06
N VAL A 114 1.53 9.38 13.11
CA VAL A 114 1.96 8.98 14.46
C VAL A 114 1.02 7.90 15.02
N LEU A 115 -0.30 8.07 14.86
CA LEU A 115 -1.29 7.10 15.32
C LEU A 115 -1.02 5.71 14.74
N VAL A 116 -0.91 5.59 13.40
CA VAL A 116 -0.70 4.30 12.73
C VAL A 116 0.67 3.73 13.07
N SER A 117 1.73 4.53 13.07
CA SER A 117 3.06 4.06 13.47
C SER A 117 3.06 3.45 14.87
N THR A 118 2.37 4.07 15.83
CA THR A 118 2.25 3.58 17.20
C THR A 118 1.40 2.30 17.27
N LEU A 119 0.20 2.30 16.69
CA LEU A 119 -0.72 1.15 16.74
C LEU A 119 -0.14 -0.09 16.04
N ALA A 120 0.45 0.10 14.86
CA ALA A 120 0.97 -1.00 14.04
C ALA A 120 2.44 -1.34 14.36
N ARG A 121 3.12 -0.56 15.22
CA ARG A 121 4.56 -0.69 15.54
C ARG A 121 5.46 -0.60 14.30
N LEU A 122 5.18 0.36 13.43
CA LEU A 122 5.86 0.53 12.14
C LEU A 122 6.63 1.84 12.07
N SER A 123 7.70 1.83 11.27
CA SER A 123 8.38 3.06 10.89
C SER A 123 7.44 3.98 10.10
N ARG A 124 7.68 5.29 10.17
CA ARG A 124 6.93 6.27 9.37
C ARG A 124 7.11 6.05 7.86
N SER A 125 8.24 5.48 7.44
CA SER A 125 8.48 5.16 6.02
C SER A 125 7.55 4.05 5.55
N GLU A 126 7.45 2.97 6.32
CA GLU A 126 6.57 1.83 6.00
C GLU A 126 5.09 2.26 5.95
N VAL A 127 4.65 3.08 6.91
CA VAL A 127 3.27 3.61 6.90
C VAL A 127 3.00 4.44 5.63
N ARG A 128 3.95 5.26 5.18
CA ARG A 128 3.81 6.02 3.92
C ARG A 128 3.82 5.12 2.69
N GLN A 129 4.67 4.09 2.67
CA GLN A 129 4.72 3.13 1.56
C GLN A 129 3.38 2.39 1.43
N ARG A 130 2.80 1.92 2.55
CA ARG A 130 1.45 1.34 2.58
C ARG A 130 0.40 2.34 2.10
N ALA A 131 0.43 3.56 2.61
CA ALA A 131 -0.51 4.61 2.23
C ALA A 131 -0.45 4.96 0.74
N SER A 132 0.76 5.00 0.17
CA SER A 132 0.96 5.27 -1.26
C SER A 132 0.36 4.17 -2.11
N LEU A 133 0.64 2.91 -1.77
CA LEU A 133 0.07 1.76 -2.46
C LEU A 133 -1.46 1.73 -2.34
N GLY A 134 -2.00 1.92 -1.13
CA GLY A 134 -3.43 1.89 -0.90
C GLY A 134 -4.19 3.06 -1.53
N LYS A 135 -3.55 4.19 -1.83
CA LYS A 135 -4.17 5.27 -2.65
C LYS A 135 -4.38 4.84 -4.10
N ALA A 136 -3.51 4.00 -4.63
CA ALA A 136 -3.56 3.53 -6.01
C ALA A 136 -4.49 2.32 -6.15
N ALA A 137 -4.35 1.34 -5.25
CA ALA A 137 -5.00 0.04 -5.29
C ALA A 137 -6.24 -0.08 -4.38
N GLY A 138 -6.45 0.85 -3.44
CA GLY A 138 -7.59 0.83 -2.54
C GLY A 138 -8.78 1.67 -3.02
N GLU A 139 -9.93 1.42 -2.41
CA GLU A 139 -11.15 2.20 -2.61
C GLU A 139 -10.87 3.68 -2.32
N ARG A 140 -11.23 4.54 -3.27
CA ARG A 140 -11.09 5.98 -3.13
C ARG A 140 -12.38 6.55 -2.56
N MET A 141 -12.31 7.69 -1.89
CA MET A 141 -13.47 8.36 -1.34
C MET A 141 -13.59 9.77 -1.88
N LEU A 142 -14.73 10.09 -2.49
CA LEU A 142 -15.07 11.44 -2.92
C LEU A 142 -16.41 11.84 -2.31
N LEU A 143 -16.42 12.89 -1.49
CA LEU A 143 -17.63 13.39 -0.81
C LEU A 143 -18.38 12.29 -0.03
N GLY A 144 -17.64 11.39 0.63
CA GLY A 144 -18.19 10.27 1.39
C GLY A 144 -18.74 9.11 0.54
N ARG A 145 -18.59 9.18 -0.78
CA ARG A 145 -18.95 8.09 -1.69
C ARG A 145 -17.72 7.30 -2.11
N PRO A 146 -17.81 5.97 -2.12
CA PRO A 146 -16.75 5.14 -2.63
C PRO A 146 -16.60 5.30 -4.14
N LEU A 147 -15.36 5.28 -4.58
CA LEU A 147 -14.94 5.29 -5.97
C LEU A 147 -14.00 4.12 -6.21
N THR A 148 -14.09 3.56 -7.42
CA THR A 148 -13.19 2.52 -7.90
C THR A 148 -11.73 2.91 -7.69
N PRO A 149 -10.84 1.97 -7.28
CA PRO A 149 -9.41 2.20 -7.23
C PRO A 149 -8.85 2.77 -8.55
N THR A 150 -7.66 3.36 -8.49
CA THR A 150 -6.98 3.85 -9.71
C THR A 150 -6.57 2.68 -10.59
N TYR A 151 -6.12 1.59 -9.95
CA TYR A 151 -5.76 0.32 -10.59
C TYR A 151 -6.61 -0.79 -9.95
N PRO A 152 -7.84 -1.03 -10.47
CA PRO A 152 -8.81 -1.91 -9.84
C PRO A 152 -8.39 -3.38 -9.82
N VAL A 153 -7.69 -3.86 -10.84
CA VAL A 153 -7.25 -5.27 -10.94
C VAL A 153 -6.10 -5.52 -9.96
N VAL A 154 -5.18 -4.57 -9.79
CA VAL A 154 -4.17 -4.61 -8.73
C VAL A 154 -4.83 -4.58 -7.36
N GLY A 155 -5.85 -3.73 -7.18
CA GLY A 155 -6.62 -3.62 -5.94
C GLY A 155 -7.26 -4.92 -5.52
N GLU A 156 -8.00 -5.56 -6.43
CA GLU A 156 -8.64 -6.84 -6.22
C GLU A 156 -7.62 -7.94 -5.88
N ALA A 157 -6.53 -8.03 -6.65
CA ALA A 157 -5.50 -9.04 -6.44
C ALA A 157 -4.72 -8.86 -5.12
N LEU A 158 -4.46 -7.60 -4.73
CA LEU A 158 -3.85 -7.29 -3.45
C LEU A 158 -4.80 -7.62 -2.28
N GLN A 159 -6.08 -7.25 -2.39
CA GLN A 159 -7.08 -7.52 -1.35
C GLN A 159 -7.36 -9.02 -1.20
N GLY A 160 -7.40 -9.76 -2.30
CA GLY A 160 -7.58 -11.21 -2.33
C GLY A 160 -6.33 -12.02 -1.99
N GLY A 161 -5.17 -11.37 -1.85
CA GLY A 161 -3.90 -12.03 -1.51
C GLY A 161 -3.27 -12.84 -2.65
N SER A 162 -3.73 -12.66 -3.89
CA SER A 162 -3.08 -13.26 -5.06
C SER A 162 -1.82 -12.49 -5.48
N LEU A 163 -1.69 -11.22 -5.09
CA LEU A 163 -0.44 -10.46 -5.18
C LEU A 163 0.15 -10.15 -3.80
N GLY A 164 1.47 -10.23 -3.69
CA GLY A 164 2.21 -9.68 -2.57
C GLY A 164 2.35 -8.16 -2.66
N VAL A 165 2.58 -7.49 -1.52
CA VAL A 165 2.70 -6.03 -1.45
C VAL A 165 3.85 -5.51 -2.32
N GLU A 166 4.98 -6.23 -2.37
CA GLU A 166 6.11 -5.83 -3.19
C GLU A 166 5.79 -5.88 -4.69
N GLN A 167 5.15 -6.97 -5.14
CA GLN A 167 4.70 -7.10 -6.53
C GLN A 167 3.70 -5.97 -6.86
N ALA A 168 2.71 -5.73 -6.01
CA ALA A 168 1.75 -4.65 -6.21
C ALA A 168 2.42 -3.28 -6.31
N ARG A 169 3.44 -2.97 -5.49
CA ARG A 169 4.22 -1.73 -5.60
C ARG A 169 4.96 -1.60 -6.93
N VAL A 170 5.57 -2.69 -7.40
CA VAL A 170 6.24 -2.70 -8.70
C VAL A 170 5.24 -2.44 -9.82
N ILE A 171 4.11 -3.15 -9.81
CA ILE A 171 3.07 -3.01 -10.84
C ILE A 171 2.53 -1.59 -10.86
N VAL A 172 2.17 -1.03 -9.70
CA VAL A 172 1.71 0.37 -9.59
C VAL A 172 2.78 1.34 -10.11
N SER A 173 4.06 1.12 -9.77
CA SER A 173 5.14 1.98 -10.28
C SER A 173 5.29 1.92 -11.80
N VAL A 174 5.09 0.76 -12.42
CA VAL A 174 5.11 0.60 -13.88
C VAL A 174 3.91 1.32 -14.50
N LEU A 175 2.71 1.11 -13.96
CA LEU A 175 1.48 1.73 -14.47
C LEU A 175 1.51 3.26 -14.34
N ASP A 176 1.96 3.79 -13.22
CA ASP A 176 2.12 5.23 -13.00
C ASP A 176 3.11 5.85 -14.01
N GLY A 177 4.17 5.11 -14.39
CA GLY A 177 5.14 5.54 -15.39
C GLY A 177 4.58 5.56 -16.82
N LEU A 178 3.67 4.65 -17.15
CA LEU A 178 3.05 4.55 -18.48
C LEU A 178 1.86 5.48 -18.65
N ARG A 179 1.09 5.69 -17.57
CA ARG A 179 -0.17 6.44 -17.57
C ARG A 179 -0.16 7.78 -18.32
N PRO A 180 0.90 8.61 -18.29
CA PRO A 180 0.93 9.88 -19.04
C PRO A 180 1.02 9.72 -20.56
N SER A 181 1.48 8.57 -21.04
CA SER A 181 1.91 8.37 -22.43
C SER A 181 1.07 7.34 -23.20
N VAL A 182 0.19 6.60 -22.52
CA VAL A 182 -0.61 5.52 -23.13
C VAL A 182 -2.10 5.78 -22.99
N LEU A 183 -2.90 5.20 -23.89
CA LEU A 183 -4.36 5.22 -23.81
C LEU A 183 -4.85 4.41 -22.59
N VAL A 184 -6.04 4.74 -22.10
CA VAL A 184 -6.64 4.07 -20.93
C VAL A 184 -6.83 2.58 -21.19
N ASP A 185 -7.33 2.18 -22.36
CA ASP A 185 -7.56 0.77 -22.70
C ASP A 185 -6.25 -0.05 -22.75
N ASP A 186 -5.16 0.58 -23.20
CA ASP A 186 -3.83 -0.02 -23.19
C ASP A 186 -3.30 -0.15 -21.76
N LEU A 187 -3.51 0.86 -20.91
CA LEU A 187 -3.13 0.81 -19.50
C LEU A 187 -3.87 -0.32 -18.76
N ASP A 188 -5.17 -0.48 -19.00
CA ASP A 188 -5.97 -1.56 -18.43
C ASP A 188 -5.48 -2.94 -18.90
N ARG A 189 -5.04 -3.05 -20.16
CA ARG A 189 -4.44 -4.27 -20.70
C ARG A 189 -3.09 -4.59 -20.04
N VAL A 190 -2.26 -3.58 -19.83
CA VAL A 190 -0.98 -3.71 -19.12
C VAL A 190 -1.22 -4.15 -17.67
N GLU A 191 -2.18 -3.51 -16.98
CA GLU A 191 -2.55 -3.85 -15.61
C GLU A 191 -2.93 -5.33 -15.49
N ARG A 192 -3.89 -5.78 -16.31
CA ARG A 192 -4.33 -7.20 -16.31
C ARG A 192 -3.19 -8.16 -16.61
N SER A 193 -2.33 -7.82 -17.57
CA SER A 193 -1.18 -8.67 -17.92
C SER A 193 -0.17 -8.77 -16.77
N LEU A 194 0.17 -7.67 -16.12
CA LEU A 194 1.14 -7.65 -15.02
C LEU A 194 0.57 -8.36 -13.78
N VAL A 195 -0.72 -8.20 -13.50
CA VAL A 195 -1.39 -8.90 -12.39
C VAL A 195 -1.45 -10.41 -12.65
N ALA A 196 -1.76 -10.85 -13.88
CA ALA A 196 -1.76 -12.27 -14.23
C ALA A 196 -0.36 -12.88 -14.06
N SER A 197 0.69 -12.22 -14.58
CA SER A 197 2.07 -12.67 -14.40
C SER A 197 2.51 -12.66 -12.93
N GLY A 198 2.14 -11.64 -12.16
CA GLY A 198 2.51 -11.53 -10.75
C GLY A 198 1.78 -12.54 -9.85
N SER A 199 0.52 -12.84 -10.14
CA SER A 199 -0.26 -13.83 -9.37
C SER A 199 0.03 -15.28 -9.77
N GLY A 200 0.65 -15.49 -10.92
CA GLY A 200 0.80 -16.83 -11.50
C GLY A 200 -0.53 -17.40 -11.98
N ALA A 201 -1.54 -16.57 -12.24
CA ALA A 201 -2.83 -17.04 -12.75
C ALA A 201 -2.65 -17.79 -14.08
N ILE A 202 -3.17 -19.01 -14.15
CA ILE A 202 -3.20 -19.76 -15.40
C ILE A 202 -4.33 -19.18 -16.26
N THR A 203 -3.95 -18.66 -17.41
CA THR A 203 -4.87 -18.14 -18.44
C THR A 203 -4.96 -19.15 -19.58
N PRO A 204 -5.99 -19.09 -20.45
CA PRO A 204 -6.08 -19.97 -21.61
C PRO A 204 -4.84 -19.92 -22.52
N GLU A 205 -4.14 -18.79 -22.56
CA GLU A 205 -2.91 -18.60 -23.35
C GLU A 205 -1.65 -19.17 -22.69
N THR A 206 -1.69 -19.39 -21.37
CA THR A 206 -0.55 -19.91 -20.60
C THR A 206 -0.75 -21.36 -20.17
N GLU A 207 -1.96 -21.90 -20.31
CA GLU A 207 -2.29 -23.29 -19.99
C GLU A 207 -1.40 -24.27 -20.79
N GLY A 208 -0.76 -25.21 -20.07
CA GLY A 208 0.11 -26.22 -20.67
C GLY A 208 1.52 -25.73 -21.07
N LEU A 209 1.84 -24.44 -20.91
CA LEU A 209 3.19 -23.95 -21.14
C LEU A 209 4.12 -24.22 -19.94
N PRO A 210 5.43 -24.43 -20.17
CA PRO A 210 6.40 -24.49 -19.09
C PRO A 210 6.34 -23.23 -18.21
N GLY A 211 6.14 -23.41 -16.91
CA GLY A 211 6.04 -22.30 -15.95
C GLY A 211 4.63 -21.73 -15.78
N ALA A 212 3.59 -22.32 -16.39
CA ALA A 212 2.21 -22.02 -16.04
C ALA A 212 1.99 -22.18 -14.52
N GLY A 213 1.32 -21.21 -13.90
CA GLY A 213 1.11 -21.21 -12.44
C GLY A 213 2.23 -20.55 -11.64
N ILE A 214 3.39 -20.25 -12.23
CA ILE A 214 4.52 -19.65 -11.52
C ILE A 214 4.37 -18.13 -11.49
N ALA A 215 4.16 -17.59 -10.29
CA ALA A 215 4.15 -16.16 -10.03
C ALA A 215 5.51 -15.50 -10.33
N PHE A 216 5.50 -14.39 -11.06
CA PHE A 216 6.70 -13.63 -11.36
C PHE A 216 7.21 -12.91 -10.12
N ALA A 217 8.50 -13.07 -9.83
CA ALA A 217 9.19 -12.24 -8.84
C ALA A 217 9.13 -10.76 -9.24
N PRO A 218 9.24 -9.82 -8.27
CA PRO A 218 9.18 -8.38 -8.54
C PRO A 218 10.10 -7.90 -9.66
N GLU A 219 11.29 -8.49 -9.80
CA GLU A 219 12.23 -8.12 -10.87
C GLU A 219 11.73 -8.49 -12.27
N LEU A 220 11.12 -9.67 -12.43
CA LEU A 220 10.53 -10.08 -13.72
C LEU A 220 9.35 -9.18 -14.09
N LEU A 221 8.58 -8.69 -13.11
CA LEU A 221 7.52 -7.71 -13.34
C LEU A 221 8.08 -6.36 -13.79
N ARG A 222 9.24 -5.92 -13.26
CA ARG A 222 9.93 -4.72 -13.76
C ARG A 222 10.36 -4.89 -15.22
N GLN A 223 10.96 -6.03 -15.55
CA GLN A 223 11.39 -6.35 -16.91
C GLN A 223 10.22 -6.39 -17.89
N GLN A 224 9.10 -7.01 -17.49
CA GLN A 224 7.87 -7.00 -18.27
C GLN A 224 7.31 -5.59 -18.46
N GLY A 225 7.38 -4.74 -17.43
CA GLY A 225 7.02 -3.32 -17.52
C GLY A 225 7.86 -2.55 -18.55
N ILE A 226 9.17 -2.80 -18.60
CA ILE A 226 10.07 -2.22 -19.62
C ILE A 226 9.65 -2.68 -21.02
N ALA A 227 9.30 -3.95 -21.20
CA ALA A 227 8.83 -4.47 -22.49
C ALA A 227 7.50 -3.82 -22.91
N TRP A 228 6.57 -3.58 -21.97
CA TRP A 228 5.35 -2.83 -22.22
C TRP A 228 5.62 -1.39 -22.63
N GLN A 229 6.55 -0.71 -21.94
CA GLN A 229 6.95 0.65 -22.28
C GLN A 229 7.52 0.73 -23.68
N ALA A 230 8.48 -0.13 -24.03
CA ALA A 230 9.08 -0.15 -25.37
C ALA A 230 8.05 -0.40 -26.48
N ARG A 231 6.97 -1.15 -26.19
CA ARG A 231 5.91 -1.47 -27.14
C ARG A 231 4.88 -0.35 -27.31
N LEU A 232 4.46 0.28 -26.20
CA LEU A 232 3.32 1.20 -26.18
C LEU A 232 3.71 2.68 -26.17
N ALA A 233 4.92 3.00 -25.70
CA ALA A 233 5.51 4.33 -25.70
C ALA A 233 6.95 4.25 -26.26
N PRO A 234 7.13 3.87 -27.53
CA PRO A 234 8.45 3.70 -28.14
C PRO A 234 9.22 5.02 -28.27
N ASP A 235 8.51 6.15 -28.28
CA ASP A 235 9.02 7.51 -28.25
C ASP A 235 9.35 7.94 -26.82
N GLY A 236 10.35 7.30 -26.22
CA GLY A 236 11.10 7.96 -25.16
C GLY A 236 11.73 9.24 -25.72
N SER A 237 11.16 10.41 -25.39
CA SER A 237 11.53 11.76 -25.87
C SER A 237 11.48 11.95 -27.40
N ALA A 238 10.74 12.95 -27.87
CA ALA A 238 10.58 13.22 -29.31
C ALA A 238 11.92 13.57 -29.99
N PRO A 239 12.11 13.32 -31.31
CA PRO A 239 13.32 13.71 -32.02
C PRO A 239 13.52 15.22 -31.97
N GLY A 240 14.42 15.68 -31.08
CA GLY A 240 14.68 17.10 -30.82
C GLY A 240 14.55 17.49 -29.33
N GLU A 241 13.87 16.70 -28.53
CA GLU A 241 14.05 16.72 -27.07
C GLU A 241 15.23 15.82 -26.74
N ALA A 242 16.28 16.39 -26.13
CA ALA A 242 17.22 15.54 -25.42
C ALA A 242 16.39 14.68 -24.47
N ALA A 243 16.55 13.35 -24.52
CA ALA A 243 16.11 12.48 -23.43
C ALA A 243 16.42 13.23 -22.16
N VAL A 244 15.42 13.51 -21.30
CA VAL A 244 15.68 14.25 -20.06
C VAL A 244 16.62 13.38 -19.25
N GLU A 245 17.90 13.59 -19.49
CA GLU A 245 18.98 12.87 -18.88
C GLU A 245 18.82 13.22 -17.41
N ARG A 246 18.66 12.20 -16.57
CA ARG A 246 18.41 12.42 -15.15
C ARG A 246 19.52 13.33 -14.65
N ARG A 247 19.14 14.54 -14.26
CA ARG A 247 20.06 15.57 -13.80
C ARG A 247 20.95 14.95 -12.72
N SER A 248 22.27 15.02 -12.93
CA SER A 248 23.23 14.56 -11.93
C SER A 248 22.91 15.23 -10.60
N TRP A 249 22.73 14.43 -9.55
CA TRP A 249 22.42 14.94 -8.23
C TRP A 249 23.13 14.11 -7.17
N LEU A 250 23.55 14.80 -6.12
CA LEU A 250 24.21 14.24 -4.95
C LEU A 250 23.53 14.85 -3.72
N SER A 251 23.21 14.01 -2.74
CA SER A 251 22.66 14.42 -1.45
C SER A 251 23.47 13.77 -0.33
N PHE A 252 23.79 14.57 0.66
CA PHE A 252 24.32 14.11 1.93
C PHE A 252 23.16 13.89 2.90
N GLY A 253 23.05 12.69 3.46
CA GLY A 253 22.17 12.41 4.59
C GLY A 253 22.78 12.89 5.91
N GLY A 254 22.07 12.71 7.01
CA GLY A 254 22.55 13.12 8.34
C GLY A 254 23.77 12.32 8.81
N LEU A 255 24.48 12.88 9.80
CA LEU A 255 25.59 12.23 10.49
C LEU A 255 25.06 11.02 11.29
N ALA A 256 25.55 9.83 10.97
CA ALA A 256 25.25 8.60 11.69
C ALA A 256 26.50 7.73 11.77
N ASN A 257 26.78 7.14 12.94
CA ASN A 257 27.93 6.26 13.17
C ASN A 257 29.30 6.86 12.76
N GLY A 258 29.46 8.18 12.92
CA GLY A 258 30.70 8.88 12.58
C GLY A 258 30.88 9.21 11.08
N GLY A 259 29.89 8.94 10.23
CA GLY A 259 29.92 9.28 8.80
C GLY A 259 28.64 9.95 8.32
N TYR A 260 28.72 10.64 7.18
CA TYR A 260 27.55 11.10 6.44
C TYR A 260 27.21 10.08 5.36
N SER A 261 25.92 9.74 5.21
CA SER A 261 25.49 8.95 4.06
C SER A 261 25.53 9.80 2.80
N LEU A 262 26.00 9.25 1.68
CA LEU A 262 26.03 9.91 0.38
C LEU A 262 25.15 9.11 -0.58
N ASN A 263 24.19 9.76 -1.22
CA ASN A 263 23.35 9.16 -2.26
C ASN A 263 23.32 10.08 -3.48
N GLY A 264 23.24 9.52 -4.67
CA GLY A 264 23.14 10.30 -5.87
C GLY A 264 23.11 9.46 -7.14
N TRP A 265 22.95 10.15 -8.25
CA TRP A 265 23.08 9.62 -9.60
C TRP A 265 23.96 10.57 -10.40
N LEU A 266 24.89 10.00 -11.17
CA LEU A 266 25.81 10.73 -12.04
C LEU A 266 25.58 10.26 -13.48
N SER A 267 25.39 11.21 -14.39
CA SER A 267 25.40 10.91 -15.83
C SER A 267 26.82 10.61 -16.31
N THR A 268 26.93 9.93 -17.46
CA THR A 268 28.24 9.54 -18.02
C THR A 268 28.90 10.64 -18.85
N LEU A 269 28.19 11.73 -19.14
CA LEU A 269 28.65 12.83 -19.98
C LEU A 269 29.42 13.92 -19.21
N ASP A 270 29.18 14.08 -17.91
CA ASP A 270 29.86 15.07 -17.05
C ASP A 270 31.05 14.46 -16.26
N ARG A 271 31.90 13.66 -16.93
CA ARG A 271 33.08 13.08 -16.29
C ARG A 271 34.19 14.13 -16.11
N GLU A 272 34.13 14.91 -15.05
CA GLU A 272 35.35 15.47 -14.46
C GLU A 272 35.96 14.46 -13.46
N PRO A 273 37.27 14.19 -13.50
CA PRO A 273 37.92 13.39 -12.48
C PRO A 273 37.79 14.07 -11.12
N VAL A 274 37.47 13.30 -10.08
CA VAL A 274 37.46 13.82 -8.69
C VAL A 274 38.88 14.24 -8.33
N LYS A 275 39.14 15.55 -8.37
CA LYS A 275 40.44 16.14 -8.01
C LYS A 275 40.54 16.24 -6.49
N SER A 276 40.98 15.15 -5.88
CA SER A 276 41.34 14.97 -4.46
C SER A 276 40.20 15.04 -3.43
N PHE A 277 40.22 14.08 -2.50
CA PHE A 277 39.64 14.25 -1.17
C PHE A 277 40.81 14.61 -0.24
N VAL A 278 40.80 15.83 0.30
CA VAL A 278 41.64 16.23 1.45
C VAL A 278 40.71 16.44 2.63
#